data_AF-A0A5N6NH96-F1
#
_entry.id   AF-A0A5N6NH96-F1
#
_cell.length_a   1.000
_cell.length_b   1.000
_cell.length_c   1.000
_cell.angle_alpha   90.00
_cell.angle_beta   90.00
_cell.angle_gamma   90.00
#
_symmetry.space_group_name_H-M   'P 1'
#
loop_
_entity.id
_entity.type
_entity.pdbx_description
1 polymer ?
#
loop_
_entity_poly.entity_id
_entity_poly.type
_entity_poly.pdbx_seq_one_letter_code
_entity_poly.pdbx_strand_id
1 'polypeptide(L)'
;MANLLSSTGVQVETITFPPHVKPPGATNTLFLGGAGVRCMEIESKLVKISGIGVYLEDKAIQSLAATWKGKGVEELQDSEDFFKDIINGLNEHTV
;
A
#
# COMPACT_ATOMS: atom_id res chain seq x y z
N MET A 1 -14.99 -12.25 -15.08
CA MET A 1 -13.59 -11.79 -15.16
C MET A 1 -13.53 -10.48 -14.40
N ALA A 2 -12.88 -10.45 -13.23
CA ALA A 2 -12.78 -9.21 -12.47
C ALA A 2 -11.87 -8.25 -13.25
N ASN A 3 -12.40 -7.07 -13.56
CA ASN A 3 -11.64 -5.97 -14.14
C ASN A 3 -10.48 -5.68 -13.16
N LEU A 4 -9.22 -5.89 -13.56
CA LEU A 4 -8.11 -5.39 -12.74
C LEU A 4 -8.33 -3.89 -12.63
N LEU A 5 -8.62 -3.41 -11.42
CA LEU A 5 -8.69 -1.98 -11.15
C LEU A 5 -7.33 -1.40 -11.52
N SER A 6 -7.30 -0.57 -12.56
CA SER A 6 -6.06 0.07 -13.02
C SER A 6 -5.53 0.95 -11.89
N SER A 7 -4.49 0.48 -11.19
CA SER A 7 -3.73 1.35 -10.31
C SER A 7 -3.11 2.45 -11.17
N THR A 8 -3.13 3.69 -10.67
CA THR A 8 -2.52 4.84 -11.34
C THR A 8 -1.22 5.17 -10.63
N GLY A 9 -0.20 5.60 -11.36
CA GLY A 9 1.04 6.09 -10.73
C GLY A 9 0.76 7.33 -9.88
N VAL A 10 1.53 7.51 -8.81
CA VAL A 10 1.39 8.65 -7.90
C VAL A 10 2.69 9.43 -7.86
N GLN A 11 2.60 10.75 -8.01
CA GLN A 11 3.73 11.65 -7.78
C GLN A 11 3.67 12.19 -6.36
N VAL A 12 4.76 11.98 -5.61
CA VAL A 12 4.95 12.49 -4.27
C VAL A 12 6.17 13.41 -4.30
N GLU A 13 5.93 14.71 -4.20
CA GLU A 13 6.96 15.74 -4.43
C GLU A 13 7.62 15.58 -5.82
N THR A 14 8.90 15.25 -5.86
CA THR A 14 9.69 14.99 -7.08
C THR A 14 9.84 13.49 -7.38
N ILE A 15 9.26 12.61 -6.56
CA ILE A 15 9.37 11.15 -6.69
C ILE A 15 8.12 10.62 -7.38
N THR A 16 8.31 9.87 -8.47
CA THR A 16 7.21 9.19 -9.17
C THR A 16 7.17 7.72 -8.77
N PHE A 17 6.06 7.31 -8.15
CA PHE A 17 5.75 5.92 -7.88
C PHE A 17 4.94 5.35 -9.04
N PRO A 18 5.51 4.43 -9.85
CA PRO A 18 4.78 3.83 -10.95
C PRO A 18 3.62 2.95 -10.43
N PRO A 19 2.57 2.73 -11.24
CA PRO A 19 1.42 1.93 -10.84
C PRO A 19 1.76 0.47 -10.54
N HIS A 20 2.84 -0.05 -11.15
CA HIS A 20 3.30 -1.41 -10.99
C HIS A 20 4.82 -1.46 -10.89
N VAL A 21 5.34 -2.40 -10.09
CA VAL A 21 6.77 -2.68 -9.98
C VAL A 21 7.01 -4.18 -9.91
N LYS A 22 8.16 -4.62 -10.44
CA LYS A 22 8.66 -5.97 -10.21
C LYS A 22 9.95 -5.88 -9.42
N PRO A 23 9.94 -6.11 -8.10
CA PRO A 23 11.13 -6.01 -7.27
C PRO A 23 12.23 -6.98 -7.72
N PRO A 24 13.51 -6.61 -7.59
CA PRO A 24 14.61 -7.56 -7.77
C PRO A 24 14.43 -8.77 -6.84
N GLY A 25 14.42 -9.98 -7.41
CA GLY A 25 14.22 -11.22 -6.67
C GLY A 25 12.75 -11.64 -6.48
N ALA A 26 11.77 -10.82 -6.88
CA ALA A 26 10.36 -11.21 -6.86
C ALA A 26 9.95 -11.92 -8.17
N THR A 27 9.13 -12.96 -8.04
CA THR A 27 8.48 -13.62 -9.19
C THR A 27 7.30 -12.78 -9.70
N ASN A 28 6.61 -12.13 -8.77
CA ASN A 28 5.34 -11.45 -8.99
C ASN A 28 5.53 -9.95 -9.28
N THR A 29 4.63 -9.40 -10.08
CA THR A 29 4.47 -7.95 -10.23
C THR A 29 3.56 -7.45 -9.13
N LEU A 30 3.92 -6.34 -8.50
CA LEU A 30 3.16 -5.69 -7.46
C LEU A 30 2.47 -4.44 -8.01
N PHE A 31 1.29 -4.11 -7.50
CA PHE A 31 0.58 -2.88 -7.82
C PHE A 31 0.71 -1.86 -6.67
N LEU A 32 0.65 -0.58 -6.99
CA LEU A 32 0.71 0.50 -6.01
C LEU A 32 -0.59 0.57 -5.20
N GLY A 33 -0.51 0.26 -3.91
CA GLY A 33 -1.62 0.37 -2.96
C GLY A 33 -1.76 1.76 -2.34
N GLY A 34 -0.66 2.50 -2.21
CA GLY A 34 -0.66 3.88 -1.72
C GLY A 34 0.72 4.52 -1.72
N ALA A 35 0.79 5.85 -1.72
CA ALA A 35 2.04 6.58 -1.60
C ALA A 35 1.86 7.86 -0.77
N GLY A 36 2.92 8.29 -0.08
CA GLY A 36 2.88 9.49 0.78
C GLY A 36 4.26 9.99 1.19
N VAL A 37 4.29 11.13 1.88
CA VAL A 37 5.53 11.71 2.44
C VAL A 37 5.63 11.36 3.92
N ARG A 38 6.80 10.88 4.33
CA ARG A 38 7.17 10.82 5.75
C ARG A 38 7.93 12.08 6.12
N CYS A 39 7.43 12.77 7.14
CA CYS A 39 8.02 13.98 7.68
C CYS A 39 8.59 13.73 9.08
N MET A 40 9.55 14.56 9.47
CA MET A 40 10.10 14.59 10.83
C MET A 40 10.17 16.04 11.29
N GLU A 41 9.83 16.29 12.55
CA GLU A 41 10.01 17.60 13.14
C GLU A 41 11.47 17.77 13.60
N ILE A 42 12.13 18.80 13.09
CA ILE A 42 13.50 19.18 13.44
C ILE A 42 13.46 20.67 13.75
N GLU A 43 13.88 21.07 14.96
CA GLU A 43 13.94 22.47 15.37
C GLU A 43 12.60 23.22 15.15
N SER A 44 11.48 22.60 15.54
CA SER A 44 10.11 23.14 15.36
C SER A 44 9.70 23.38 13.90
N LYS A 45 10.39 22.74 12.94
CA LYS A 45 10.05 22.74 11.53
C LYS A 45 9.75 21.32 11.06
N LEU A 46 8.64 21.18 10.33
CA LEU A 46 8.28 19.92 9.67
C LEU A 46 9.11 19.75 8.40
N VAL A 47 10.06 18.82 8.44
CA VAL A 47 10.97 18.51 7.32
C VAL A 47 10.53 17.21 6.65
N LYS A 48 10.36 17.23 5.33
CA LYS A 48 10.04 16.05 4.53
C LYS A 48 11.32 15.21 4.35
N ILE A 49 11.32 13.97 4.82
CA ILE A 49 12.52 13.11 4.83
C ILE A 49 12.50 12.11 3.68
N SER A 50 11.34 11.54 3.36
CA SER A 50 11.23 10.52 2.31
C SER A 50 9.84 10.48 1.70
N GLY A 51 9.75 10.18 0.41
CA GLY A 51 8.53 9.63 -0.20
C GLY A 51 8.49 8.12 0.03
N ILE A 52 7.33 7.56 0.36
CA ILE A 52 7.11 6.14 0.59
C ILE A 52 5.99 5.67 -0.34
N GLY A 53 6.21 4.58 -1.06
CA GLY A 53 5.20 3.86 -1.82
C GLY A 53 5.02 2.46 -1.24
N VAL A 54 3.78 2.05 -1.03
CA VAL A 54 3.40 0.72 -0.56
C VAL A 54 2.84 -0.05 -1.74
N TYR A 55 3.49 -1.18 -2.05
CA TYR A 55 3.13 -2.06 -3.15
C TYR A 55 2.62 -3.40 -2.63
N LEU A 56 1.54 -3.91 -3.24
CA LEU A 56 0.87 -5.14 -2.82
C LEU A 56 0.79 -6.12 -3.99
N GLU A 57 0.72 -7.42 -3.68
CA GLU A 57 0.41 -8.45 -4.68
C GLU A 57 -1.08 -8.44 -5.04
N ASP A 58 -1.44 -8.82 -6.26
CA ASP A 58 -2.84 -8.91 -6.70
C ASP A 58 -3.69 -9.79 -5.78
N LYS A 59 -3.09 -10.85 -5.20
CA LYS A 59 -3.77 -11.76 -4.26
C LYS A 59 -4.20 -11.07 -2.97
N ALA A 60 -3.54 -9.98 -2.59
CA ALA A 60 -3.90 -9.20 -1.40
C ALA A 60 -5.31 -8.61 -1.50
N ILE A 61 -5.76 -8.23 -2.71
CA ILE A 61 -7.13 -7.72 -2.91
C ILE A 61 -8.16 -8.79 -2.52
N GLN A 62 -7.94 -10.04 -2.95
CA GLN A 62 -8.86 -11.13 -2.65
C GLN A 62 -8.85 -11.48 -1.15
N SER A 63 -7.66 -11.49 -0.53
CA SER A 63 -7.52 -11.73 0.91
C SER A 63 -8.22 -10.67 1.75
N LEU A 64 -7.98 -9.38 1.47
CA LEU A 64 -8.59 -8.27 2.20
C LEU A 64 -10.10 -8.17 1.95
N ALA A 65 -10.56 -8.50 0.74
CA ALA A 65 -11.98 -8.44 0.39
C ALA A 65 -12.86 -9.41 1.18
N ALA A 66 -12.31 -10.45 1.80
CA ALA A 66 -13.07 -11.36 2.65
C ALA A 66 -13.65 -10.65 3.90
N THR A 67 -12.91 -9.67 4.44
CA THR A 67 -13.24 -8.99 5.70
C THR A 67 -13.62 -7.52 5.49
N TRP A 68 -12.92 -6.83 4.58
CA TRP A 68 -12.93 -5.37 4.48
C TRP A 68 -13.79 -4.84 3.32
N LYS A 69 -14.36 -5.72 2.51
CA LYS A 69 -15.20 -5.32 1.38
C LYS A 69 -16.49 -4.64 1.86
N GLY A 70 -16.79 -3.48 1.28
CA GLY A 70 -18.01 -2.72 1.59
C GLY A 70 -17.90 -1.81 2.81
N LYS A 71 -16.75 -1.81 3.51
CA LYS A 71 -16.44 -0.83 4.56
C LYS A 71 -16.18 0.55 3.94
N GLY A 72 -16.52 1.61 4.68
CA GLY A 72 -16.26 2.99 4.27
C GLY A 72 -14.78 3.34 4.35
N VAL A 73 -14.34 4.34 3.58
CA VAL A 73 -12.93 4.79 3.58
C VAL A 73 -12.49 5.25 4.97
N GLU A 74 -13.32 6.05 5.65
CA GLU A 74 -13.04 6.53 7.02
C GLU A 74 -12.92 5.37 8.01
N GLU A 75 -13.80 4.37 7.90
CA GLU A 75 -13.75 3.17 8.74
C GLU A 75 -12.46 2.37 8.54
N LEU A 76 -12.00 2.24 7.29
CA LEU A 76 -10.73 1.57 6.98
C LEU A 76 -9.52 2.37 7.46
N GLN A 77 -9.57 3.69 7.33
CA GLN A 77 -8.48 4.59 7.74
C GLN A 77 -8.27 4.58 9.25
N ASP A 78 -9.34 4.46 10.03
CA ASP A 78 -9.26 4.47 11.49
C ASP A 78 -9.12 3.06 12.08
N SER A 79 -9.14 2.02 11.24
CA SER A 79 -9.01 0.63 11.67
C SER A 79 -7.55 0.17 11.70
N GLU A 80 -7.00 0.01 12.91
CA GLU A 80 -5.72 -0.66 13.10
C GLU A 80 -5.69 -2.08 12.54
N ASP A 81 -6.81 -2.81 12.69
CA ASP A 81 -6.89 -4.21 12.27
C ASP A 81 -6.83 -4.34 10.75
N PHE A 82 -7.36 -3.36 10.01
CA PHE A 82 -7.19 -3.30 8.56
C PHE A 82 -5.71 -3.20 8.17
N PHE A 83 -4.94 -2.32 8.82
CA PHE A 83 -3.51 -2.19 8.54
C PHE A 83 -2.72 -3.41 9.02
N LYS A 84 -3.10 -4.02 10.14
CA LYS A 84 -2.51 -5.31 10.58
C LYS A 84 -2.76 -6.40 9.55
N ASP A 85 -3.95 -6.48 8.96
CA ASP A 85 -4.26 -7.44 7.90
C ASP A 85 -3.48 -7.13 6.61
N ILE A 86 -3.21 -5.87 6.28
CA ILE A 86 -2.31 -5.53 5.16
C ILE A 86 -0.87 -6.00 5.44
N ILE A 87 -0.39 -5.82 6.67
CA ILE A 87 0.97 -6.20 7.09
C ILE A 87 1.11 -7.73 7.18
N ASN A 88 0.12 -8.39 7.77
CA ASN A 88 0.13 -9.82 8.07
C ASN A 88 -0.42 -10.67 6.93
N GLY A 89 -1.30 -10.13 6.08
CA GLY A 89 -1.95 -10.80 4.95
C GLY A 89 -1.01 -11.18 3.81
N LEU A 90 0.30 -11.01 4.02
CA LEU A 90 1.35 -11.57 3.18
C LEU A 90 1.87 -12.92 3.69
N ASN A 91 1.52 -13.34 4.90
CA ASN A 91 1.98 -14.59 5.51
C ASN A 91 0.91 -15.66 5.35
N GLU A 92 0.93 -16.34 4.22
CA GLU A 92 0.53 -17.74 4.22
C GLU A 92 1.41 -18.47 5.24
N HIS A 93 0.78 -19.08 6.25
CA HIS A 93 1.42 -19.84 7.31
C HIS A 93 2.56 -20.73 6.77
N THR A 94 3.80 -20.40 7.12
CA THR A 94 4.90 -21.36 7.19
C THR A 94 5.85 -20.91 8.30
N VAL A 95 5.53 -21.27 9.55
CA VAL A 95 6.27 -22.22 10.39
C VAL A 95 5.27 -22.85 11.37
#